data_AF-A0A1H0L3A6-F1
#
_entry.id   AF-A0A1H0L3A6-F1
#
_cell.length_a   1.000
_cell.length_b   1.000
_cell.length_c   1.000
_cell.angle_alpha   90.00
_cell.angle_beta   90.00
_cell.angle_gamma   90.00
#
_symmetry.space_group_name_H-M   'P 1'
#
loop_
_entity.id
_entity.type
_entity.pdbx_description
1 polymer ?
#
loop_
_entity_poly.entity_id
_entity_poly.type
_entity_poly.pdbx_seq_one_letter_code
_entity_poly.pdbx_strand_id
1 'polypeptide(L)'
;MHDPDDITGYDVSDAAIGYDRSYAYDGAGRLASVADHTASDHGADLDASPCVVRAYTFDNNGRRKTLTTATHSDGDCAGTTGVTSTSASFDNYDTADRPTLGQGGVGQYVYDALGRQTALPAVDTPDYATDTTAGGITLGYFDDDLPRSVAQTVAGVTTSTVFTLDAAGRRSSATTTTGTATSTLVRHYADGSDNPAWTDKDGIITRYAESIGGDLGLTLAADGSADLTLANLHGDVVTTVPISAAATNSDAAAGIDGWSDFTEYGAPRTGSSTTTTGGSLGYGWLGAKQRSTTTETAGLTLMGDRLYNAVSGRFTSLDPEPGGNATAYAYPNDPINMYDLDGHWSVRKAFWKGVGFFSARQYITATGYASKFDGRGVRRSLWPSAAGNYSYEVSAKQSSSRWGGSFGRHAVRAFRSRAFRFGARAFGRTAGWQVTAVATGLDYYHSRPKWRPRQHLSEMRSAWGKPVNAAFGWATRKFWSKARGAY
;
A
#
# COMPACT_ATOMS: atom_id res chain seq x y z
N MET A 1 -23.76 7.63 31.77
CA MET A 1 -22.56 8.38 31.37
C MET A 1 -21.48 7.78 32.24
N HIS A 2 -20.80 6.75 31.74
CA HIS A 2 -19.79 6.04 32.52
C HIS A 2 -18.56 6.95 32.66
N ASP A 3 -18.08 7.03 33.90
CA ASP A 3 -16.88 7.74 34.31
C ASP A 3 -15.66 7.09 33.62
N PRO A 4 -14.79 7.84 32.91
CA PRO A 4 -13.58 7.27 32.33
C PRO A 4 -12.62 6.66 33.36
N ASP A 5 -12.78 6.97 34.65
CA ASP A 5 -11.99 6.39 35.74
C ASP A 5 -12.53 5.03 36.25
N ASP A 6 -13.65 4.54 35.70
CA ASP A 6 -14.28 3.25 36.04
C ASP A 6 -13.77 2.08 35.17
N ILE A 7 -12.71 2.28 34.37
CA ILE A 7 -11.98 1.17 33.73
C ILE A 7 -11.03 0.57 34.77
N THR A 8 -11.61 -0.13 35.74
CA THR A 8 -10.86 -0.95 36.69
C THR A 8 -10.68 -2.35 36.12
N GLY A 9 -9.45 -2.67 35.73
CA GLY A 9 -8.97 -4.04 35.50
C GLY A 9 -9.47 -4.72 34.21
N TYR A 10 -9.00 -4.27 33.05
CA TYR A 10 -8.70 -5.23 31.99
C TYR A 10 -7.25 -5.69 32.20
N ASP A 11 -7.11 -6.74 33.02
CA ASP A 11 -5.97 -7.65 32.91
C ASP A 11 -6.21 -8.45 31.62
N VAL A 12 -5.89 -7.84 30.48
CA VAL A 12 -5.81 -8.50 29.17
C VAL A 12 -4.36 -8.84 28.99
N SER A 13 -4.04 -10.12 28.80
CA SER A 13 -2.72 -10.62 28.39
C SER A 13 -1.83 -9.53 27.74
N ASP A 14 -0.96 -8.94 28.56
CA ASP A 14 -0.24 -7.68 28.35
C ASP A 14 0.73 -7.72 27.15
N ALA A 15 0.25 -7.40 25.95
CA ALA A 15 1.12 -7.34 24.77
C ALA A 15 0.98 -6.07 23.91
N ALA A 16 -0.09 -5.28 24.06
CA ALA A 16 -0.28 -4.10 23.20
C ALA A 16 0.70 -2.98 23.55
N ILE A 17 1.45 -2.49 22.56
CA ILE A 17 2.46 -1.43 22.72
C ILE A 17 1.94 -0.14 22.09
N GLY A 18 1.92 0.95 22.87
CA GLY A 18 1.56 2.27 22.37
C GLY A 18 2.61 2.83 21.41
N TYR A 19 2.20 3.65 20.44
CA TYR A 19 3.14 4.38 19.60
C TYR A 19 2.57 5.72 19.08
N ASP A 20 3.46 6.66 18.75
CA ASP A 20 3.20 7.87 17.97
C ASP A 20 4.22 7.97 16.83
N ARG A 21 3.73 8.22 15.60
CA ARG A 21 4.54 8.29 14.39
C ARG A 21 4.20 9.51 13.56
N SER A 22 5.22 10.30 13.27
CA SER A 22 5.12 11.42 12.34
C SER A 22 5.94 11.15 11.09
N TYR A 23 5.33 11.41 9.93
CA TYR A 23 5.91 11.17 8.61
C TYR A 23 6.11 12.50 7.90
N ALA A 24 7.31 12.72 7.36
CA ALA A 24 7.63 13.86 6.51
C ALA A 24 8.02 13.40 5.12
N TYR A 25 7.71 14.23 4.12
CA TYR A 25 7.89 13.92 2.71
C TYR A 25 8.77 14.98 2.05
N ASP A 26 9.54 14.57 1.04
CA ASP A 26 10.30 15.51 0.23
C ASP A 26 9.42 16.22 -0.82
N GLY A 27 10.00 17.15 -1.57
CA GLY A 27 9.28 17.91 -2.59
C GLY A 27 8.71 17.08 -3.75
N ALA A 28 9.13 15.81 -3.88
CA ALA A 28 8.61 14.86 -4.86
C ALA A 28 7.53 13.94 -4.26
N GLY A 29 7.18 14.09 -2.98
CA GLY A 29 6.19 13.28 -2.28
C GLY A 29 6.73 11.91 -1.82
N ARG A 30 8.04 11.73 -1.76
CA ARG A 30 8.66 10.49 -1.25
C ARG A 30 8.83 10.59 0.25
N LEU A 31 8.73 9.46 0.96
CA LEU A 31 8.91 9.43 2.41
C LEU A 31 10.35 9.82 2.76
N ALA A 32 10.53 10.98 3.38
CA ALA A 32 11.83 11.56 3.66
C ALA A 32 12.28 11.31 5.10
N SER A 33 11.37 11.32 6.07
CA SER A 33 11.70 10.95 7.44
C SER A 33 10.50 10.42 8.21
N VAL A 34 10.78 9.57 9.19
CA VAL A 34 9.82 9.14 10.20
C VAL A 34 10.42 9.40 11.57
N ALA A 35 9.70 10.11 12.42
CA ALA A 35 9.99 10.15 13.84
C ALA A 35 8.97 9.25 14.55
N ASP A 36 9.48 8.30 15.31
CA ASP A 36 8.71 7.18 15.82
C ASP A 36 9.02 6.95 17.28
N HIS A 37 8.02 7.24 18.10
CA HIS A 37 7.96 6.89 19.50
C HIS A 37 7.15 5.62 19.62
N THR A 38 7.82 4.51 19.89
CA THR A 38 7.15 3.27 20.23
C THR A 38 7.54 2.92 21.66
N ALA A 39 6.55 2.61 22.50
CA ALA A 39 6.78 2.22 23.88
C ALA A 39 7.69 0.98 23.96
N SER A 40 8.52 0.89 25.00
CA SER A 40 9.35 -0.31 25.19
C SER A 40 8.53 -1.53 25.57
N ASP A 41 7.46 -1.31 26.35
CA ASP A 41 6.62 -2.33 26.95
C ASP A 41 5.17 -1.86 27.05
N HIS A 42 4.27 -2.80 27.35
CA HIS A 42 2.88 -2.50 27.64
C HIS A 42 2.74 -1.53 28.82
N GLY A 43 1.88 -0.52 28.68
CA GLY A 43 1.63 0.48 29.72
C GLY A 43 2.77 1.46 30.00
N ALA A 44 3.88 1.38 29.25
CA ALA A 44 4.99 2.32 29.40
C ALA A 44 4.60 3.73 28.90
N ASP A 45 5.14 4.74 29.58
CA ASP A 45 4.97 6.14 29.19
C ASP A 45 5.67 6.42 27.85
N LEU A 46 4.91 6.91 26.86
CA LEU A 46 5.43 7.23 25.54
C LEU A 46 6.43 8.38 25.57
N ASP A 47 6.26 9.32 26.50
CA ASP A 47 7.16 10.46 26.64
C ASP A 47 8.52 10.04 27.27
N ALA A 48 8.53 8.93 28.00
CA ALA A 48 9.75 8.32 28.55
C ALA A 48 10.38 7.28 27.61
N SER A 49 9.72 6.96 26.49
CA SER A 49 10.17 5.97 25.53
C SER A 49 11.13 6.59 24.50
N PRO A 50 12.16 5.84 24.04
CA PRO A 50 13.11 6.38 23.07
C PRO A 50 12.43 6.74 21.76
N CYS A 51 12.81 7.88 21.18
CA CYS A 51 12.40 8.24 19.83
C CYS A 51 13.42 7.72 18.80
N VAL A 52 12.94 7.04 17.77
CA VAL A 52 13.77 6.61 16.64
C VAL A 52 13.40 7.42 15.40
N VAL A 53 14.35 8.21 14.91
CA VAL A 53 14.22 8.98 13.67
C VAL A 53 14.89 8.23 12.52
N ARG A 54 14.10 7.82 11.53
CA ARG A 54 14.57 7.21 10.28
C ARG A 54 14.51 8.24 9.16
N ALA A 55 15.63 8.57 8.56
CA ALA A 55 15.74 9.50 7.44
C ALA A 55 16.12 8.76 6.16
N TYR A 56 15.32 8.96 5.11
CA TYR A 56 15.49 8.33 3.81
C TYR A 56 15.88 9.39 2.77
N THR A 57 16.89 9.08 1.96
CA THR A 57 17.23 9.93 0.81
C THR A 57 17.13 9.15 -0.49
N PHE A 58 16.88 9.87 -1.58
CA PHE A 58 16.73 9.30 -2.91
C PHE A 58 17.42 10.20 -3.93
N ASP A 59 17.88 9.60 -5.01
CA ASP A 59 18.42 10.34 -6.14
C ASP A 59 17.33 10.90 -7.07
N ASN A 60 17.76 11.48 -8.19
CA ASN A 60 16.86 12.08 -9.19
C ASN A 60 16.00 11.04 -9.93
N ASN A 61 16.43 9.77 -9.99
CA ASN A 61 15.66 8.67 -10.58
C ASN A 61 14.69 8.05 -9.56
N GLY A 62 14.73 8.51 -8.30
CA GLY A 62 13.91 7.94 -7.23
C GLY A 62 14.47 6.66 -6.65
N ARG A 63 15.76 6.36 -6.85
CA ARG A 63 16.43 5.25 -6.19
C ARG A 63 16.82 5.69 -4.78
N ARG A 64 16.38 4.92 -3.78
CA ARG A 64 16.80 5.11 -2.39
C ARG A 64 18.33 5.04 -2.27
N LYS A 65 18.94 6.09 -1.73
CA LYS A 65 20.39 6.23 -1.55
C LYS A 65 20.82 5.90 -0.14
N THR A 66 20.13 6.41 0.86
CA THR A 66 20.51 6.20 2.26
C THR A 66 19.29 5.96 3.14
N LEU A 67 19.53 5.20 4.21
CA LEU A 67 18.70 5.16 5.41
C LEU A 67 19.61 5.51 6.59
N THR A 68 19.31 6.61 7.27
CA THR A 68 19.96 6.97 8.53
C THR A 68 18.98 6.76 9.67
N THR A 69 19.37 6.00 10.68
CA THR A 69 18.56 5.75 11.87
C THR A 69 19.25 6.39 13.06
N ALA A 70 18.60 7.37 13.66
CA ALA A 70 19.02 8.05 14.88
C ALA A 70 18.11 7.63 16.03
N THR A 71 18.68 7.10 17.11
CA THR A 71 17.96 6.74 18.34
C THR A 71 18.24 7.79 19.39
N HIS A 72 17.18 8.43 19.87
CA HIS A 72 17.15 9.47 20.90
C HIS A 72 16.65 8.82 22.19
N SER A 73 17.57 8.50 23.10
CA SER A 73 17.25 7.75 24.32
C SER A 73 16.39 8.55 25.33
N ASP A 74 16.37 9.87 25.20
CA ASP A 74 15.60 10.80 26.04
C ASP A 74 14.17 11.06 25.52
N GLY A 75 13.80 10.42 24.40
CA GLY A 75 12.51 10.61 23.75
C GLY A 75 12.43 11.87 22.88
N ASP A 76 13.33 12.84 22.99
CA ASP A 76 13.22 14.06 22.17
C ASP A 76 13.74 13.83 20.75
N CYS A 77 12.84 13.57 19.79
CA CYS A 77 13.19 13.37 18.38
C CYS A 77 13.92 14.56 17.71
N ALA A 78 13.83 15.76 18.28
CA ALA A 78 14.54 16.93 17.81
C ALA A 78 15.82 17.21 18.61
N GLY A 79 16.00 16.50 19.73
CA GLY A 79 17.12 16.59 20.63
C GLY A 79 18.44 16.18 19.96
N THR A 80 19.55 16.66 20.52
CA THR A 80 20.91 16.31 20.06
C THR A 80 21.72 15.58 21.13
N THR A 81 21.18 15.46 22.34
CA THR A 81 21.81 14.79 23.48
C THR A 81 21.47 13.31 23.47
N GLY A 82 22.42 12.43 23.79
CA GLY A 82 22.13 10.99 23.89
C GLY A 82 21.78 10.30 22.56
N VAL A 83 22.05 10.95 21.42
CA VAL A 83 21.70 10.41 20.10
C VAL A 83 22.75 9.44 19.59
N THR A 84 22.33 8.22 19.26
CA THR A 84 23.16 7.25 18.53
C THR A 84 22.67 7.12 17.10
N SER A 85 23.56 7.22 16.10
CA SER A 85 23.18 7.18 14.69
C SER A 85 23.90 6.09 13.91
N THR A 86 23.15 5.40 13.05
CA THR A 86 23.68 4.45 12.06
C THR A 86 23.23 4.85 10.67
N SER A 87 24.03 4.55 9.65
CA SER A 87 23.68 4.85 8.25
C SER A 87 23.92 3.65 7.35
N ALA A 88 22.90 3.30 6.57
CA ALA A 88 22.96 2.36 5.48
C ALA A 88 23.06 3.13 4.16
N SER A 89 24.08 2.83 3.35
CA SER A 89 24.21 3.37 1.99
C SER A 89 23.83 2.30 0.97
N PHE A 90 22.92 2.65 0.07
CA PHE A 90 22.50 1.84 -1.06
C PHE A 90 22.99 2.46 -2.38
N ASP A 91 23.90 3.44 -2.39
CA ASP A 91 24.25 4.26 -3.56
C ASP A 91 25.18 3.58 -4.58
N ASN A 92 24.86 2.34 -4.97
CA ASN A 92 25.65 1.52 -5.89
C ASN A 92 24.77 1.04 -7.05
N TYR A 93 24.47 1.93 -8.01
CA TYR A 93 23.65 1.61 -9.18
C TYR A 93 24.42 1.68 -10.48
N ASP A 94 24.02 0.87 -11.45
CA ASP A 94 24.42 1.08 -12.83
C ASP A 94 23.52 2.11 -13.55
N THR A 95 23.77 2.28 -14.85
CA THR A 95 23.02 3.20 -15.71
C THR A 95 21.58 2.72 -16.02
N ALA A 96 21.24 1.48 -15.69
CA ALA A 96 19.93 0.89 -15.86
C ALA A 96 19.15 0.80 -14.53
N ASP A 97 19.56 1.58 -13.53
CA ASP A 97 18.93 1.64 -12.20
C ASP A 97 18.99 0.32 -11.40
N ARG A 98 19.88 -0.60 -11.78
CA ARG A 98 20.07 -1.87 -11.07
C ARG A 98 21.07 -1.70 -9.93
N PRO A 99 20.77 -2.17 -8.70
CA PRO A 99 21.79 -2.24 -7.67
C PRO A 99 22.92 -3.18 -8.11
N THR A 100 24.17 -2.76 -7.93
CA THR A 100 25.36 -3.53 -8.35
C THR A 100 26.10 -4.12 -7.16
N LEU A 101 26.10 -3.38 -6.05
CA LEU A 101 26.68 -3.79 -4.78
C LEU A 101 25.64 -3.65 -3.67
N GLY A 102 25.81 -4.44 -2.61
CA GLY A 102 24.98 -4.36 -1.42
C GLY A 102 25.21 -3.11 -0.60
N GLN A 103 24.52 -3.02 0.55
CA GLN A 103 24.68 -1.96 1.52
C GLN A 103 26.17 -1.70 1.83
N GLY A 104 26.56 -0.43 1.80
CA GLY A 104 27.95 -0.01 2.07
C GLY A 104 28.95 -0.40 0.98
N GLY A 105 28.50 -0.88 -0.18
CA GLY A 105 29.37 -1.39 -1.25
C GLY A 105 29.86 -2.83 -1.02
N VAL A 106 29.17 -3.59 -0.16
CA VAL A 106 29.58 -4.94 0.24
C VAL A 106 28.79 -6.01 -0.52
N GLY A 107 29.52 -6.95 -1.13
CA GLY A 107 28.93 -8.03 -1.93
C GLY A 107 28.35 -7.52 -3.26
N GLN A 108 28.09 -8.46 -4.17
CA GLN A 108 27.61 -8.15 -5.53
C GLN A 108 26.21 -8.69 -5.75
N TYR A 109 25.41 -7.92 -6.47
CA TYR A 109 24.21 -8.43 -7.11
C TYR A 109 24.57 -9.12 -8.42
N VAL A 110 23.91 -10.24 -8.68
CA VAL A 110 24.05 -10.96 -9.96
C VAL A 110 22.69 -10.98 -10.65
N TYR A 111 22.72 -10.82 -11.97
CA TYR A 111 21.54 -10.74 -12.81
C TYR A 111 21.62 -11.75 -13.94
N ASP A 112 20.46 -12.24 -14.38
CA ASP A 112 20.35 -12.90 -15.67
C ASP A 112 20.28 -11.88 -16.83
N ALA A 113 20.20 -12.40 -18.07
CA ALA A 113 20.14 -11.58 -19.27
C ALA A 113 18.86 -10.73 -19.39
N LEU A 114 17.79 -11.09 -18.67
CA LEU A 114 16.55 -10.34 -18.61
C LEU A 114 16.60 -9.25 -17.53
N GLY A 115 17.64 -9.23 -16.70
CA GLY A 115 17.82 -8.27 -15.62
C GLY A 115 17.13 -8.68 -14.31
N ARG A 116 16.77 -9.94 -14.13
CA ARG A 116 16.22 -10.43 -12.85
C ARG A 116 17.38 -10.81 -11.93
N GLN A 117 17.30 -10.48 -10.65
CA GLN A 117 18.36 -10.80 -9.69
C GLN A 117 18.45 -12.30 -9.48
N THR A 118 19.55 -12.95 -9.84
CA THR A 118 19.79 -14.37 -9.52
C THR A 118 20.56 -14.56 -8.22
N ALA A 119 21.23 -13.52 -7.73
CA ALA A 119 21.84 -13.52 -6.41
C ALA A 119 21.78 -12.13 -5.75
N LEU A 120 21.42 -12.12 -4.46
CA LEU A 120 21.49 -10.96 -3.58
C LEU A 120 22.67 -11.14 -2.61
N PRO A 121 23.46 -10.08 -2.34
CA PRO A 121 24.54 -10.16 -1.36
C PRO A 121 23.99 -10.28 0.05
N ALA A 122 24.69 -11.01 0.92
CA ALA A 122 24.28 -11.29 2.31
C ALA A 122 23.79 -10.04 3.07
N VAL A 123 24.54 -8.93 2.97
CA VAL A 123 24.25 -7.68 3.67
C VAL A 123 22.86 -7.08 3.35
N ASP A 124 22.29 -7.41 2.20
CA ASP A 124 20.98 -6.92 1.76
C ASP A 124 19.88 -7.98 1.94
N THR A 125 20.17 -9.12 2.55
CA THR A 125 19.16 -10.16 2.82
C THR A 125 18.42 -9.86 4.14
N PRO A 126 17.11 -10.13 4.23
CA PRO A 126 16.33 -9.92 5.46
C PRO A 126 16.93 -10.62 6.69
N ASP A 127 17.33 -11.88 6.54
CA ASP A 127 17.86 -12.68 7.65
C ASP A 127 19.23 -12.21 8.16
N TYR A 128 20.02 -11.50 7.33
CA TYR A 128 21.33 -10.99 7.77
C TYR A 128 21.24 -9.91 8.85
N ALA A 129 20.12 -9.19 8.92
CA ALA A 129 19.90 -8.17 9.94
C ALA A 129 19.79 -8.76 11.35
N THR A 130 19.31 -10.01 11.47
CA THR A 130 19.13 -10.73 12.74
C THR A 130 20.19 -11.79 12.98
N ASP A 131 20.75 -12.38 11.92
CA ASP A 131 21.80 -13.39 11.98
C ASP A 131 22.88 -13.14 10.91
N THR A 132 24.03 -12.61 11.33
CA THR A 132 25.17 -12.33 10.43
C THR A 132 25.81 -13.57 9.80
N THR A 133 25.40 -14.79 10.21
CA THR A 133 25.78 -16.03 9.53
C THR A 133 24.95 -16.30 8.27
N ALA A 134 23.88 -15.54 8.05
CA ALA A 134 23.08 -15.60 6.84
C ALA A 134 23.93 -15.24 5.61
N GLY A 135 23.94 -16.15 4.63
CA GLY A 135 24.58 -15.94 3.33
C GLY A 135 23.72 -15.09 2.39
N GLY A 136 24.19 -14.91 1.16
CA GLY A 136 23.38 -14.33 0.09
C GLY A 136 22.18 -15.20 -0.27
N ILE A 137 21.16 -14.58 -0.87
CA ILE A 137 19.99 -15.29 -1.40
C ILE A 137 20.25 -15.62 -2.87
N THR A 138 20.00 -16.86 -3.27
CA THR A 138 19.95 -17.27 -4.68
C THR A 138 18.50 -17.34 -5.14
N LEU A 139 18.22 -16.78 -6.32
CA LEU A 139 16.89 -16.75 -6.91
C LEU A 139 16.88 -17.43 -8.28
N GLY A 140 15.75 -18.07 -8.58
CA GLY A 140 15.44 -18.60 -9.90
C GLY A 140 14.06 -18.13 -10.34
N TYR A 141 13.84 -18.07 -11.64
CA TYR A 141 12.60 -17.58 -12.26
C TYR A 141 12.05 -18.57 -13.28
N PHE A 142 10.76 -18.48 -13.52
CA PHE A 142 10.10 -19.10 -14.67
C PHE A 142 10.41 -18.33 -15.96
N ASP A 143 9.94 -18.85 -17.09
CA ASP A 143 10.04 -18.20 -18.40
C ASP A 143 9.08 -17.00 -18.57
N ASP A 144 8.11 -16.86 -17.68
CA ASP A 144 7.16 -15.73 -17.58
C ASP A 144 7.54 -14.71 -16.48
N ASP A 145 8.81 -14.69 -16.05
CA ASP A 145 9.38 -13.77 -15.06
C ASP A 145 8.90 -13.95 -13.61
N LEU A 146 8.01 -14.91 -13.33
CA LEU A 146 7.61 -15.24 -11.96
C LEU A 146 8.75 -15.87 -11.15
N PRO A 147 8.86 -15.56 -9.83
CA PRO A 147 9.78 -16.24 -8.93
C PRO A 147 9.51 -17.74 -8.86
N ARG A 148 10.53 -18.54 -9.19
CA ARG A 148 10.48 -20.01 -9.18
C ARG A 148 11.15 -20.62 -7.97
N SER A 149 12.28 -20.07 -7.53
CA SER A 149 13.02 -20.64 -6.42
C SER A 149 13.73 -19.58 -5.60
N VAL A 150 13.84 -19.84 -4.30
CA VAL A 150 14.57 -19.02 -3.33
C VAL A 150 15.42 -19.96 -2.50
N ALA A 151 16.71 -19.65 -2.34
CA ALA A 151 17.58 -20.42 -1.46
C ALA A 151 18.52 -19.52 -0.67
N GLN A 152 18.68 -19.81 0.62
CA GLN A 152 19.63 -19.13 1.50
C GLN A 152 20.22 -20.11 2.50
N THR A 153 21.46 -19.89 2.89
CA THR A 153 22.11 -20.64 3.98
C THR A 153 22.24 -19.73 5.20
N VAL A 154 21.70 -20.15 6.34
CA VAL A 154 21.77 -19.42 7.61
C VAL A 154 22.28 -20.40 8.67
N ALA A 155 23.26 -19.98 9.48
CA ALA A 155 23.92 -20.81 10.49
C ALA A 155 24.40 -22.18 9.95
N GLY A 156 24.86 -22.23 8.70
CA GLY A 156 25.34 -23.45 8.04
C GLY A 156 24.23 -24.40 7.54
N VAL A 157 22.95 -24.02 7.65
CA VAL A 157 21.81 -24.79 7.17
C VAL A 157 21.20 -24.09 5.95
N THR A 158 21.09 -24.80 4.83
CA THR A 158 20.45 -24.27 3.62
C THR A 158 18.95 -24.53 3.65
N THR A 159 18.15 -23.47 3.50
CA THR A 159 16.72 -23.53 3.17
C THR A 159 16.56 -23.21 1.69
N SER A 160 15.91 -24.10 0.94
CA SER A 160 15.63 -23.93 -0.48
C SER A 160 14.16 -24.24 -0.76
N THR A 161 13.47 -23.28 -1.37
CA THR A 161 12.06 -23.39 -1.74
C THR A 161 11.92 -23.33 -3.25
N VAL A 162 11.14 -24.24 -3.82
CA VAL A 162 10.79 -24.27 -5.24
C VAL A 162 9.28 -24.22 -5.39
N PHE A 163 8.80 -23.27 -6.17
CA PHE A 163 7.39 -23.07 -6.48
C PHE A 163 6.99 -23.84 -7.74
N THR A 164 5.71 -24.15 -7.84
CA THR A 164 5.03 -24.51 -9.09
C THR A 164 3.89 -23.54 -9.35
N LEU A 165 3.45 -23.42 -10.60
CA LEU A 165 2.32 -22.59 -10.99
C LEU A 165 1.09 -23.46 -11.32
N ASP A 166 -0.10 -22.90 -11.19
CA ASP A 166 -1.32 -23.43 -11.80
C ASP A 166 -1.44 -22.97 -13.26
N ALA A 167 -2.49 -23.43 -13.95
CA ALA A 167 -2.74 -23.06 -15.35
C ALA A 167 -3.05 -21.56 -15.56
N ALA A 168 -3.31 -20.80 -14.49
CA ALA A 168 -3.54 -19.36 -14.51
C ALA A 168 -2.29 -18.55 -14.14
N GLY A 169 -1.13 -19.20 -13.96
CA GLY A 169 0.13 -18.53 -13.62
C GLY A 169 0.26 -18.18 -12.13
N ARG A 170 -0.55 -18.76 -11.24
CA ARG A 170 -0.48 -18.49 -9.79
C ARG A 170 0.29 -19.59 -9.08
N ARG A 171 1.00 -19.25 -7.99
CA ARG A 171 1.76 -20.22 -7.18
C ARG A 171 0.86 -21.31 -6.61
N SER A 172 0.86 -22.49 -7.22
CA SER A 172 0.00 -23.62 -6.83
C SER A 172 0.59 -24.43 -5.68
N SER A 173 1.90 -24.66 -5.68
CA SER A 173 2.57 -25.37 -4.60
C SER A 173 3.97 -24.80 -4.34
N ALA A 174 4.51 -25.10 -3.17
CA ALA A 174 5.89 -24.86 -2.79
C ALA A 174 6.44 -26.12 -2.12
N THR A 175 7.63 -26.55 -2.54
CA THR A 175 8.41 -27.58 -1.84
C THR A 175 9.62 -26.90 -1.21
N THR A 176 9.73 -26.97 0.12
CA THR A 176 10.82 -26.37 0.88
C THR A 176 11.68 -27.48 1.46
N THR A 177 13.00 -27.39 1.28
CA THR A 177 13.96 -28.26 1.96
C THR A 177 14.87 -27.41 2.84
N THR A 178 14.88 -27.69 4.14
CA THR A 178 15.75 -27.05 5.13
C THR A 178 16.70 -28.10 5.71
N GLY A 179 17.96 -28.03 5.32
CA GLY A 179 18.95 -29.07 5.61
C GLY A 179 18.52 -30.41 4.97
N THR A 180 18.02 -31.32 5.80
CA THR A 180 17.52 -32.65 5.36
C THR A 180 16.00 -32.78 5.44
N ALA A 181 15.31 -31.83 6.08
CA ALA A 181 13.87 -31.85 6.24
C ALA A 181 13.20 -31.26 4.99
N THR A 182 12.10 -31.86 4.55
CA THR A 182 11.29 -31.38 3.42
C THR A 182 9.85 -31.13 3.88
N SER A 183 9.30 -29.98 3.49
CA SER A 183 7.91 -29.56 3.72
C SER A 183 7.26 -29.19 2.38
N THR A 184 5.95 -29.37 2.30
CA THR A 184 5.13 -29.08 1.14
C THR A 184 3.96 -28.17 1.53
N LEU A 185 3.72 -27.17 0.68
CA LEU A 185 2.60 -26.26 0.80
C LEU A 185 1.82 -26.25 -0.51
N VAL A 186 0.52 -26.56 -0.46
CA VAL A 186 -0.41 -26.44 -1.60
C VAL A 186 -1.38 -25.30 -1.34
N ARG A 187 -1.60 -24.47 -2.35
CA ARG A 187 -2.52 -23.32 -2.32
C ARG A 187 -3.74 -23.60 -3.17
N HIS A 188 -4.91 -23.32 -2.61
CA HIS A 188 -6.19 -23.51 -3.29
C HIS A 188 -6.92 -22.18 -3.43
N TYR A 189 -7.25 -21.84 -4.66
CA TYR A 189 -7.86 -20.57 -5.04
C TYR A 189 -9.35 -20.74 -5.35
N ALA A 190 -10.18 -19.86 -4.79
CA ALA A 190 -11.63 -19.87 -5.04
C ALA A 190 -12.09 -18.82 -6.07
N ASP A 191 -11.21 -17.90 -6.45
CA ASP A 191 -11.47 -16.83 -7.41
C ASP A 191 -10.27 -16.62 -8.36
N GLY A 192 -10.24 -15.50 -9.08
CA GLY A 192 -9.16 -15.15 -10.00
C GLY A 192 -7.98 -14.40 -9.38
N SER A 193 -8.00 -14.13 -8.07
CA SER A 193 -6.89 -13.48 -7.37
C SER A 193 -5.72 -14.44 -7.17
N ASP A 194 -4.59 -13.90 -6.68
CA ASP A 194 -3.44 -14.68 -6.20
C ASP A 194 -3.50 -14.95 -4.68
N ASN A 195 -4.64 -14.68 -4.03
CA ASN A 195 -4.91 -14.98 -2.63
C ASN A 195 -5.51 -16.39 -2.48
N PRO A 196 -4.86 -17.32 -1.78
CA PRO A 196 -5.46 -18.63 -1.54
C PRO A 196 -6.68 -18.49 -0.62
N ALA A 197 -7.75 -19.18 -0.96
CA ALA A 197 -8.91 -19.34 -0.08
C ALA A 197 -8.60 -20.32 1.06
N TRP A 198 -7.72 -21.29 0.81
CA TRP A 198 -7.17 -22.18 1.83
C TRP A 198 -5.85 -22.80 1.37
N THR A 199 -5.11 -23.35 2.33
CA THR A 199 -3.84 -24.05 2.12
C THR A 199 -3.81 -25.40 2.79
N ASP A 200 -3.00 -26.29 2.23
CA ASP A 200 -2.55 -27.54 2.84
C ASP A 200 -1.04 -27.45 3.05
N LYS A 201 -0.59 -27.35 4.29
CA LYS A 201 0.85 -27.40 4.64
C LYS A 201 1.11 -28.70 5.39
N ASP A 202 1.74 -29.67 4.73
CA ASP A 202 2.05 -31.00 5.26
C ASP A 202 0.84 -31.73 5.89
N GLY A 203 -0.34 -31.62 5.27
CA GLY A 203 -1.60 -32.19 5.74
C GLY A 203 -2.40 -31.29 6.69
N ILE A 204 -1.85 -30.15 7.10
CA ILE A 204 -2.55 -29.16 7.93
C ILE A 204 -3.32 -28.21 7.03
N ILE A 205 -4.65 -28.25 7.14
CA ILE A 205 -5.54 -27.36 6.38
C ILE A 205 -5.78 -26.06 7.15
N THR A 206 -5.57 -24.93 6.47
CA THR A 206 -5.89 -23.60 6.97
C THR A 206 -6.75 -22.85 5.95
N ARG A 207 -7.91 -22.33 6.37
CA ARG A 207 -8.82 -21.55 5.52
C ARG A 207 -8.69 -20.07 5.85
N TYR A 208 -8.76 -19.22 4.83
CA TYR A 208 -8.70 -17.77 4.95
C TYR A 208 -10.06 -17.17 4.59
N ALA A 209 -10.57 -16.32 5.46
CA ALA A 209 -11.82 -15.62 5.26
C ALA A 209 -11.61 -14.11 5.37
N GLU A 210 -12.12 -13.41 4.37
CA GLU A 210 -12.08 -11.96 4.30
C GLU A 210 -13.19 -11.34 5.14
N SER A 211 -12.89 -10.18 5.72
CA SER A 211 -13.87 -9.28 6.30
C SER A 211 -14.76 -8.68 5.22
N ILE A 212 -15.81 -7.95 5.64
CA ILE A 212 -16.67 -7.19 4.72
C ILE A 212 -15.91 -6.13 3.88
N GLY A 213 -14.69 -5.78 4.29
CA GLY A 213 -13.82 -4.85 3.57
C GLY A 213 -12.99 -5.50 2.46
N GLY A 214 -13.00 -6.83 2.33
CA GLY A 214 -12.17 -7.60 1.39
C GLY A 214 -10.76 -7.90 1.92
N ASP A 215 -10.43 -7.47 3.14
CA ASP A 215 -9.16 -7.76 3.80
C ASP A 215 -9.29 -9.01 4.67
N LEU A 216 -8.22 -9.79 4.80
CA LEU A 216 -8.16 -10.95 5.68
C LEU A 216 -8.64 -10.57 7.08
N GLY A 217 -9.72 -11.22 7.52
CA GLY A 217 -10.31 -10.98 8.83
C GLY A 217 -10.23 -12.20 9.73
N LEU A 218 -10.13 -13.40 9.18
CA LEU A 218 -10.22 -14.63 9.95
C LEU A 218 -9.41 -15.75 9.29
N THR A 219 -8.64 -16.47 10.10
CA THR A 219 -7.96 -17.70 9.71
C THR A 219 -8.61 -18.86 10.48
N LEU A 220 -8.99 -19.95 9.80
CA LEU A 220 -9.64 -21.11 10.44
C LEU A 220 -8.80 -22.37 10.23
N ALA A 221 -8.57 -23.12 11.30
CA ALA A 221 -7.98 -24.44 11.23
C ALA A 221 -9.05 -25.52 11.00
N ALA A 222 -8.60 -26.70 10.60
CA ALA A 222 -9.47 -27.85 10.29
C ALA A 222 -10.28 -28.36 11.49
N ASP A 223 -9.78 -28.17 12.71
CA ASP A 223 -10.43 -28.58 13.95
C ASP A 223 -11.53 -27.62 14.41
N GLY A 224 -11.72 -26.48 13.72
CA GLY A 224 -12.70 -25.46 14.05
C GLY A 224 -12.16 -24.32 14.93
N SER A 225 -10.89 -24.38 15.36
CA SER A 225 -10.24 -23.21 15.96
C SER A 225 -10.02 -22.11 14.91
N ALA A 226 -9.95 -20.87 15.36
CA ALA A 226 -9.79 -19.73 14.47
C ALA A 226 -9.04 -18.57 15.10
N ASP A 227 -8.36 -17.79 14.28
CA ASP A 227 -7.68 -16.56 14.68
C ASP A 227 -8.32 -15.38 13.98
N LEU A 228 -8.95 -14.49 14.74
CA LEU A 228 -9.46 -13.22 14.23
C LEU A 228 -8.26 -12.29 14.01
N THR A 229 -8.04 -11.93 12.74
CA THR A 229 -6.91 -11.12 12.32
C THR A 229 -7.22 -9.64 12.50
N LEU A 230 -6.38 -8.93 13.27
CA LEU A 230 -6.51 -7.48 13.50
C LEU A 230 -5.35 -6.76 12.81
N ALA A 231 -5.70 -5.95 11.82
CA ALA A 231 -4.75 -5.18 11.03
C ALA A 231 -4.85 -3.67 11.31
N ASN A 232 -3.73 -2.96 11.15
CA ASN A 232 -3.70 -1.50 11.17
C ASN A 232 -4.32 -0.91 9.87
N LEU A 233 -4.39 0.41 9.77
CA LEU A 233 -4.94 1.09 8.59
C LEU A 233 -4.12 0.88 7.30
N HIS A 234 -2.86 0.48 7.44
CA HIS A 234 -1.99 0.14 6.32
C HIS A 234 -2.27 -1.28 5.78
N GLY A 235 -2.91 -2.13 6.59
CA GLY A 235 -3.17 -3.53 6.28
C GLY A 235 -2.10 -4.48 6.81
N ASP A 236 -1.26 -4.03 7.74
CA ASP A 236 -0.32 -4.90 8.45
C ASP A 236 -1.04 -5.59 9.60
N VAL A 237 -0.88 -6.90 9.73
CA VAL A 237 -1.42 -7.66 10.85
C VAL A 237 -0.60 -7.36 12.09
N VAL A 238 -1.20 -6.62 13.01
CA VAL A 238 -0.56 -6.23 14.28
C VAL A 238 -0.83 -7.26 15.36
N THR A 239 -1.97 -7.96 15.31
CA THR A 239 -2.29 -8.98 16.31
C THR A 239 -3.38 -9.93 15.81
N THR A 240 -3.55 -11.04 16.52
CA THR A 240 -4.63 -12.02 16.35
C THR A 240 -5.33 -12.25 17.67
N VAL A 241 -6.64 -12.50 17.60
CA VAL A 241 -7.45 -12.94 18.74
C VAL A 241 -7.79 -14.41 18.54
N PRO A 242 -7.21 -15.34 19.33
CA PRO A 242 -7.45 -16.76 19.18
C PRO A 242 -8.83 -17.14 19.69
N ILE A 243 -9.48 -18.06 18.97
CA ILE A 243 -10.78 -18.63 19.27
C ILE A 243 -10.63 -20.14 19.28
N SER A 244 -10.78 -20.75 20.47
CA SER A 244 -10.70 -22.20 20.64
C SER A 244 -11.81 -22.91 19.87
N ALA A 245 -11.52 -24.09 19.34
CA ALA A 245 -12.52 -24.97 18.70
C ALA A 245 -13.67 -25.36 19.65
N ALA A 246 -13.43 -25.32 20.97
CA ALA A 246 -14.43 -25.60 21.99
C ALA A 246 -15.25 -24.36 22.41
N ALA A 247 -14.90 -23.18 21.90
CA ALA A 247 -15.57 -21.93 22.27
C ALA A 247 -17.04 -21.92 21.81
N THR A 248 -17.89 -21.46 22.70
CA THR A 248 -19.33 -21.24 22.47
C THR A 248 -19.60 -19.75 22.27
N ASN A 249 -20.81 -19.41 21.84
CA ASN A 249 -21.20 -18.02 21.59
C ASN A 249 -21.26 -17.13 22.86
N SER A 250 -21.14 -17.72 24.04
CA SER A 250 -21.09 -17.01 25.33
C SER A 250 -19.67 -16.87 25.89
N ASP A 251 -18.68 -17.54 25.29
CA ASP A 251 -17.31 -17.47 25.77
C ASP A 251 -16.65 -16.17 25.28
N ALA A 252 -16.06 -15.43 26.22
CA ALA A 252 -15.27 -14.26 25.90
C ALA A 252 -13.92 -14.69 25.31
N ALA A 253 -13.41 -13.94 24.34
CA ALA A 253 -12.02 -14.05 23.94
C ALA A 253 -11.13 -13.65 25.12
N ALA A 254 -10.13 -14.48 25.44
CA ALA A 254 -9.32 -14.31 26.65
C ALA A 254 -8.14 -13.35 26.47
N GLY A 255 -7.80 -12.97 25.23
CA GLY A 255 -6.63 -12.14 24.95
C GLY A 255 -6.25 -12.11 23.47
N ILE A 256 -5.01 -11.72 23.22
CA ILE A 256 -4.38 -11.69 21.90
C ILE A 256 -3.13 -12.57 21.89
N ASP A 257 -2.73 -13.09 20.73
CA ASP A 257 -1.55 -13.98 20.63
C ASP A 257 -0.21 -13.24 20.70
N GLY A 258 -0.21 -11.93 20.49
CA GLY A 258 1.00 -11.11 20.52
C GLY A 258 0.79 -9.72 19.91
N TRP A 259 1.86 -8.96 19.76
CA TRP A 259 1.80 -7.62 19.14
C TRP A 259 2.98 -7.40 18.20
N SER A 260 2.67 -7.27 16.92
CA SER A 260 3.62 -7.12 15.84
C SER A 260 3.65 -5.70 15.31
N ASP A 261 4.85 -5.28 14.94
CA ASP A 261 5.07 -3.96 14.37
C ASP A 261 6.18 -4.00 13.33
N PHE A 262 6.03 -3.13 12.33
CA PHE A 262 6.84 -3.09 11.13
C PHE A 262 7.34 -1.67 10.88
N THR A 263 8.54 -1.59 10.31
CA THR A 263 9.05 -0.35 9.72
C THR A 263 8.30 -0.03 8.42
N GLU A 264 8.53 1.15 7.87
CA GLU A 264 7.75 1.66 6.72
C GLU A 264 7.92 0.82 5.46
N TYR A 265 9.08 0.17 5.33
CA TYR A 265 9.38 -0.73 4.21
C TYR A 265 9.10 -2.20 4.54
N GLY A 266 8.46 -2.49 5.68
CA GLY A 266 7.99 -3.84 6.02
C GLY A 266 8.97 -4.73 6.76
N ALA A 267 10.12 -4.21 7.19
CA ALA A 267 11.00 -4.98 8.07
C ALA A 267 10.36 -5.09 9.47
N PRO A 268 10.20 -6.29 10.04
CA PRO A 268 9.64 -6.46 11.37
C PRO A 268 10.59 -5.89 12.43
N ARG A 269 10.06 -5.28 13.48
CA ARG A 269 10.89 -4.87 14.64
C ARG A 269 11.31 -6.05 15.48
N THR A 270 10.39 -6.97 15.68
CA THR A 270 10.58 -8.15 16.52
C THR A 270 10.09 -9.37 15.75
N GLY A 271 11.02 -10.10 15.13
CA GLY A 271 10.70 -11.24 14.26
C GLY A 271 9.89 -12.35 14.96
N SER A 272 10.14 -12.60 16.25
CA SER A 272 9.40 -13.59 17.02
C SER A 272 7.91 -13.25 17.15
N SER A 273 7.57 -11.97 17.38
CA SER A 273 6.17 -11.54 17.50
C SER A 273 5.43 -11.68 16.16
N THR A 274 6.09 -11.30 15.06
CA THR A 274 5.56 -11.45 13.69
C THR A 274 5.31 -12.90 13.32
N THR A 275 6.16 -13.82 13.78
CA THR A 275 5.97 -15.26 13.54
C THR A 275 4.69 -15.76 14.21
N THR A 276 4.39 -15.27 15.41
CA THR A 276 3.16 -15.61 16.13
C THR A 276 1.92 -15.04 15.44
N THR A 277 1.89 -13.73 15.16
CA THR A 277 0.67 -13.09 14.62
C THR A 277 0.45 -13.34 13.12
N GLY A 278 1.51 -13.66 12.37
CA GLY A 278 1.44 -13.88 10.92
C GLY A 278 1.01 -15.29 10.52
N GLY A 279 0.97 -16.23 11.46
CA GLY A 279 0.60 -17.63 11.20
C GLY A 279 1.54 -18.36 10.23
N SER A 280 1.09 -19.51 9.73
CA SER A 280 1.92 -20.45 8.93
C SER A 280 2.42 -19.91 7.59
N LEU A 281 1.79 -18.86 7.06
CA LEU A 281 2.18 -18.17 5.83
C LEU A 281 2.83 -16.81 6.09
N GLY A 282 3.04 -16.42 7.35
CA GLY A 282 3.71 -15.18 7.72
C GLY A 282 3.01 -13.94 7.14
N TYR A 283 1.69 -13.87 7.29
CA TYR A 283 0.89 -12.70 6.97
C TYR A 283 1.08 -11.59 8.03
N GLY A 284 2.26 -10.95 8.00
CA GLY A 284 2.61 -9.82 8.86
C GLY A 284 2.37 -8.46 8.18
N TRP A 285 3.44 -7.83 7.70
CA TRP A 285 3.36 -6.60 6.89
C TRP A 285 2.53 -6.85 5.63
N LEU A 286 1.50 -6.03 5.40
CA LEU A 286 0.47 -6.25 4.36
C LEU A 286 -0.23 -7.62 4.45
N GLY A 287 -0.24 -8.25 5.61
CA GLY A 287 -0.89 -9.55 5.86
C GLY A 287 -2.41 -9.51 5.70
N ALA A 288 -3.04 -8.35 5.92
CA ALA A 288 -4.46 -8.16 5.61
C ALA A 288 -4.75 -8.31 4.10
N LYS A 289 -3.72 -8.07 3.26
CA LYS A 289 -3.75 -8.29 1.81
C LYS A 289 -3.14 -9.65 1.42
N GLN A 290 -2.97 -10.54 2.38
CA GLN A 290 -2.41 -11.89 2.23
C GLN A 290 -1.05 -11.91 1.52
N ARG A 291 -0.20 -10.90 1.78
CA ARG A 291 1.18 -10.89 1.30
C ARG A 291 2.05 -11.69 2.26
N SER A 292 2.54 -12.84 1.80
CA SER A 292 3.26 -13.82 2.61
C SER A 292 4.74 -13.47 2.70
N THR A 293 5.30 -13.49 3.92
CA THR A 293 6.73 -13.32 4.19
C THR A 293 7.18 -14.36 5.21
N THR A 294 8.09 -15.25 4.84
CA THR A 294 8.44 -16.42 5.66
C THR A 294 9.93 -16.73 5.59
N THR A 295 10.44 -17.59 6.48
CA THR A 295 11.81 -18.10 6.38
C THR A 295 11.98 -18.99 5.16
N GLU A 296 10.93 -19.67 4.70
CA GLU A 296 10.93 -20.42 3.45
C GLU A 296 11.14 -19.53 2.22
N THR A 297 10.82 -18.24 2.32
CA THR A 297 11.12 -17.24 1.28
C THR A 297 12.33 -16.37 1.61
N ALA A 298 13.18 -16.79 2.56
CA ALA A 298 14.35 -16.03 3.02
C ALA A 298 14.00 -14.58 3.46
N GLY A 299 12.82 -14.43 4.07
CA GLY A 299 12.27 -13.14 4.49
C GLY A 299 11.87 -12.20 3.35
N LEU A 300 11.89 -12.64 2.10
CA LEU A 300 11.35 -11.89 0.98
C LEU A 300 9.83 -12.02 0.95
N THR A 301 9.13 -10.91 0.69
CA THR A 301 7.66 -10.88 0.59
C THR A 301 7.21 -11.29 -0.80
N LEU A 302 6.24 -12.20 -0.89
CA LEU A 302 5.55 -12.57 -2.12
C LEU A 302 4.53 -11.48 -2.48
N MET A 303 4.85 -10.67 -3.49
CA MET A 303 4.04 -9.53 -3.94
C MET A 303 3.54 -9.79 -5.36
N GLY A 304 2.59 -10.71 -5.52
CA GLY A 304 2.10 -11.10 -6.84
C GLY A 304 3.22 -11.65 -7.70
N ASP A 305 3.59 -10.93 -8.75
CA ASP A 305 4.53 -11.41 -9.75
C ASP A 305 6.00 -11.20 -9.38
N ARG A 306 6.28 -10.53 -8.25
CA ARG A 306 7.66 -10.20 -7.85
C ARG A 306 7.93 -10.54 -6.39
N LEU A 307 9.19 -10.82 -6.08
CA LEU A 307 9.67 -10.86 -4.69
C LEU A 307 10.11 -9.45 -4.28
N TYR A 308 9.63 -9.02 -3.12
CA TYR A 308 9.99 -7.76 -2.49
C TYR A 308 10.97 -7.98 -1.34
N ASN A 309 11.98 -7.12 -1.26
CA ASN A 309 12.98 -7.10 -0.20
C ASN A 309 12.80 -5.84 0.65
N ALA A 310 12.36 -6.02 1.89
CA ALA A 310 12.17 -4.94 2.86
C ALA A 310 13.47 -4.22 3.25
N VAL A 311 14.62 -4.92 3.24
CA VAL A 311 15.92 -4.34 3.60
C VAL A 311 16.32 -3.25 2.63
N SER A 312 16.19 -3.51 1.33
CA SER A 312 16.53 -2.55 0.27
C SER A 312 15.34 -1.69 -0.20
N GLY A 313 14.11 -2.07 0.16
CA GLY A 313 12.87 -1.40 -0.23
C GLY A 313 12.54 -1.56 -1.71
N ARG A 314 12.79 -2.74 -2.29
CA ARG A 314 12.74 -2.97 -3.74
C ARG A 314 12.30 -4.36 -4.14
N PHE A 315 11.86 -4.47 -5.38
CA PHE A 315 11.66 -5.74 -6.06
C PHE A 315 12.98 -6.33 -6.56
N THR A 316 12.99 -7.66 -6.67
CA THR A 316 14.14 -8.45 -7.17
C THR A 316 14.17 -8.59 -8.69
N SER A 317 13.09 -8.22 -9.37
CA SER A 317 12.94 -8.26 -10.83
C SER A 317 12.33 -6.96 -11.36
N LEU A 318 12.42 -6.76 -12.68
CA LEU A 318 11.82 -5.62 -13.34
C LEU A 318 10.30 -5.66 -13.21
N ASP A 319 9.70 -4.47 -13.18
CA ASP A 319 8.25 -4.28 -13.28
C ASP A 319 7.75 -4.79 -14.65
N PRO A 320 6.80 -5.73 -14.68
CA PRO A 320 6.19 -6.19 -15.92
C PRO A 320 5.44 -5.06 -16.65
N GLU A 321 5.11 -3.95 -15.95
CA GLU A 321 4.48 -2.76 -16.50
C GLU A 321 5.49 -1.60 -16.65
N PRO A 322 6.06 -1.39 -17.86
CA PRO A 322 7.09 -0.38 -18.07
C PRO A 322 6.62 1.04 -17.76
N GLY A 323 7.45 1.80 -17.04
CA GLY A 323 7.21 3.21 -16.72
C GLY A 323 6.14 3.44 -15.65
N GLY A 324 5.73 2.39 -14.96
CA GLY A 324 4.75 2.47 -13.90
C GLY A 324 5.30 3.05 -12.59
N ASN A 325 6.56 2.74 -12.27
CA ASN A 325 7.30 3.15 -11.09
C ASN A 325 8.40 4.19 -11.38
N ALA A 326 9.04 4.73 -10.34
CA ALA A 326 10.20 5.62 -10.47
C ALA A 326 11.38 4.93 -11.16
N THR A 327 11.58 3.64 -10.88
CA THR A 327 12.51 2.74 -11.59
C THR A 327 11.88 1.37 -11.77
N ALA A 328 12.46 0.51 -12.60
CA ALA A 328 11.93 -0.84 -12.83
C ALA A 328 11.93 -1.75 -11.58
N TYR A 329 12.72 -1.44 -10.56
CA TYR A 329 12.83 -2.25 -9.32
C TYR A 329 12.16 -1.58 -8.11
N ALA A 330 11.67 -0.35 -8.26
CA ALA A 330 11.17 0.41 -7.12
C ALA A 330 9.86 -0.20 -6.61
N TYR A 331 9.77 -0.39 -5.30
CA TYR A 331 8.49 -0.30 -4.60
C TYR A 331 8.12 1.19 -4.46
N PRO A 332 6.83 1.57 -4.27
CA PRO A 332 6.50 2.96 -4.00
C PRO A 332 7.38 3.60 -2.93
N ASN A 333 7.99 4.74 -3.27
CA ASN A 333 8.88 5.49 -2.37
C ASN A 333 8.14 6.20 -1.21
N ASP A 334 6.82 6.14 -1.22
CA ASP A 334 5.95 6.46 -0.09
C ASP A 334 5.17 5.19 0.26
N PRO A 335 5.81 4.23 0.96
CA PRO A 335 5.17 2.96 1.26
C PRO A 335 3.98 3.12 2.22
N ILE A 336 3.86 4.24 2.95
CA ILE A 336 2.78 4.49 3.91
C ILE A 336 1.45 4.77 3.21
N ASN A 337 1.47 5.51 2.10
CA ASN A 337 0.25 5.88 1.39
C ASN A 337 0.05 5.11 0.08
N MET A 338 1.02 4.29 -0.34
CA MET A 338 1.04 3.66 -1.66
C MET A 338 1.50 2.20 -1.58
N TYR A 339 0.78 1.32 -2.29
CA TYR A 339 0.96 -0.14 -2.21
C TYR A 339 1.12 -0.81 -3.57
N ASP A 340 2.19 -1.56 -3.77
CA ASP A 340 2.29 -2.49 -4.90
C ASP A 340 2.08 -3.93 -4.40
N LEU A 341 0.83 -4.39 -4.45
CA LEU A 341 0.42 -5.69 -3.90
C LEU A 341 0.57 -6.85 -4.90
N ASP A 342 0.55 -6.54 -6.19
CA ASP A 342 0.60 -7.51 -7.28
C ASP A 342 1.97 -7.53 -8.00
N GLY A 343 2.87 -6.63 -7.62
CA GLY A 343 4.13 -6.46 -8.33
C GLY A 343 3.94 -5.75 -9.67
N HIS A 344 2.80 -5.08 -9.88
CA HIS A 344 2.50 -4.28 -11.07
C HIS A 344 2.08 -2.89 -10.63
N TRP A 345 3.03 -2.02 -10.39
CA TRP A 345 2.67 -0.64 -10.09
C TRP A 345 2.58 0.15 -11.39
N SER A 346 1.48 0.89 -11.58
CA SER A 346 1.43 1.88 -12.67
C SER A 346 0.95 3.23 -12.17
N VAL A 347 1.58 4.30 -12.66
CA VAL A 347 1.09 5.69 -12.53
C VAL A 347 -0.38 5.82 -12.97
N ARG A 348 -0.87 4.92 -13.84
CA ARG A 348 -2.29 4.82 -14.20
C ARG A 348 -3.13 4.35 -13.00
N LYS A 349 -2.78 3.24 -12.34
CA LYS A 349 -3.45 2.78 -11.10
C LYS A 349 -3.43 3.87 -10.01
N ALA A 350 -2.31 4.57 -9.83
CA ALA A 350 -2.19 5.68 -8.89
C ALA A 350 -3.05 6.89 -9.25
N PHE A 351 -3.06 7.30 -10.52
CA PHE A 351 -3.89 8.39 -11.03
C PHE A 351 -5.39 8.05 -10.91
N TRP A 352 -5.80 6.83 -11.24
CA TRP A 352 -7.19 6.39 -11.12
C TRP A 352 -7.65 6.29 -9.65
N LYS A 353 -6.79 5.81 -8.74
CA LYS A 353 -7.05 5.85 -7.29
C LYS A 353 -7.15 7.30 -6.76
N GLY A 354 -6.26 8.18 -7.22
CA GLY A 354 -6.31 9.62 -6.90
C GLY A 354 -7.59 10.30 -7.42
N VAL A 355 -7.98 10.04 -8.67
CA VAL A 355 -9.24 10.54 -9.24
C VAL A 355 -10.46 9.94 -8.52
N GLY A 356 -10.40 8.67 -8.11
CA GLY A 356 -11.43 8.03 -7.26
C GLY A 356 -11.59 8.72 -5.90
N PHE A 357 -10.47 9.06 -5.26
CA PHE A 357 -10.46 9.79 -3.99
C PHE A 357 -10.99 11.23 -4.14
N PHE A 358 -10.57 11.96 -5.19
CA PHE A 358 -11.08 13.31 -5.45
C PHE A 358 -12.55 13.33 -5.85
N SER A 359 -13.02 12.35 -6.63
CA SER A 359 -14.42 12.23 -7.03
C SER A 359 -15.32 11.84 -5.85
N ALA A 360 -14.91 10.91 -4.98
CA ALA A 360 -15.64 10.57 -3.76
C ALA A 360 -15.73 11.75 -2.77
N ARG A 361 -14.61 12.46 -2.54
CA ARG A 361 -14.57 13.62 -1.63
C ARG A 361 -15.41 14.80 -2.13
N GLN A 362 -15.40 15.05 -3.44
CA GLN A 362 -16.28 16.03 -4.10
C GLN A 362 -17.76 15.60 -4.04
N TYR A 363 -18.06 14.31 -4.18
CA TYR A 363 -19.44 13.81 -4.10
C TYR A 363 -20.01 13.94 -2.68
N ILE A 364 -19.23 13.62 -1.64
CA ILE A 364 -19.65 13.76 -0.23
C ILE A 364 -19.86 15.24 0.14
N THR A 365 -18.98 16.15 -0.31
CA THR A 365 -19.14 17.59 -0.04
C THR A 365 -20.27 18.21 -0.86
N ALA A 366 -20.47 17.83 -2.12
CA ALA A 366 -21.56 18.35 -2.94
C ALA A 366 -22.94 17.88 -2.45
N THR A 367 -23.05 16.62 -2.01
CA THR A 367 -24.33 16.05 -1.53
C THR A 367 -24.66 16.53 -0.11
N GLY A 368 -23.65 16.71 0.76
CA GLY A 368 -23.81 17.31 2.09
C GLY A 368 -24.20 18.80 2.06
N TYR A 369 -23.86 19.51 0.98
CA TYR A 369 -24.36 20.88 0.75
C TYR A 369 -25.71 20.91 0.04
N ALA A 370 -25.97 20.06 -0.96
CA ALA A 370 -27.26 20.02 -1.65
C ALA A 370 -28.42 19.57 -0.73
N SER A 371 -28.17 18.64 0.19
CA SER A 371 -29.17 18.18 1.19
C SER A 371 -29.50 19.21 2.28
N LYS A 372 -28.67 20.27 2.44
CA LYS A 372 -28.99 21.41 3.31
C LYS A 372 -29.85 22.48 2.61
N PHE A 373 -29.99 22.43 1.28
CA PHE A 373 -30.73 23.43 0.50
C PHE A 373 -32.08 22.94 -0.06
N ASP A 374 -32.36 21.65 -0.05
CA ASP A 374 -33.71 21.13 -0.36
C ASP A 374 -34.16 20.23 0.79
N GLY A 375 -35.22 20.62 1.51
CA GLY A 375 -35.74 19.94 2.71
C GLY A 375 -36.40 18.58 2.43
N ARG A 376 -35.73 17.71 1.67
CA ARG A 376 -36.21 16.37 1.30
C ARG A 376 -35.17 15.33 1.71
N GLY A 377 -35.48 14.57 2.75
CA GLY A 377 -34.68 13.43 3.18
C GLY A 377 -34.67 12.33 2.12
N VAL A 378 -33.51 12.07 1.53
CA VAL A 378 -33.27 10.89 0.70
C VAL A 378 -32.56 9.86 1.57
N ARG A 379 -33.23 8.75 1.89
CA ARG A 379 -32.55 7.53 2.36
C ARG A 379 -32.30 6.65 1.14
N ARG A 380 -31.05 6.28 0.85
CA ARG A 380 -30.74 5.16 -0.04
C ARG A 380 -29.59 4.35 0.52
N SER A 381 -29.85 3.05 0.69
CA SER A 381 -28.88 2.00 1.01
C SER A 381 -28.11 1.61 -0.26
N LEU A 382 -26.80 1.45 -0.13
CA LEU A 382 -25.96 0.80 -1.14
C LEU A 382 -26.04 -0.71 -0.93
N TRP A 383 -26.53 -1.43 -1.94
CA TRP A 383 -26.34 -2.88 -2.07
C TRP A 383 -25.63 -3.11 -3.41
N PRO A 384 -24.53 -3.86 -3.46
CA PRO A 384 -23.90 -4.23 -4.73
C PRO A 384 -24.63 -5.44 -5.34
N SER A 385 -25.09 -5.30 -6.59
CA SER A 385 -25.49 -6.45 -7.41
C SER A 385 -24.30 -6.85 -8.29
N ALA A 386 -23.87 -8.11 -8.16
CA ALA A 386 -22.88 -8.73 -9.02
C ALA A 386 -23.46 -8.96 -10.44
N ALA A 387 -23.20 -8.03 -11.35
CA ALA A 387 -23.06 -8.23 -12.80
C ALA A 387 -23.01 -6.85 -13.46
N GLY A 388 -21.95 -6.58 -14.23
CA GLY A 388 -21.75 -5.31 -14.90
C GLY A 388 -22.91 -4.97 -15.85
N ASN A 389 -23.70 -3.96 -15.45
CA ASN A 389 -24.42 -2.99 -16.30
C ASN A 389 -25.13 -1.99 -15.36
N TYR A 390 -24.73 -0.72 -15.39
CA TYR A 390 -25.41 0.34 -14.63
C TYR A 390 -26.71 0.74 -15.35
N SER A 391 -27.86 0.30 -14.84
CA SER A 391 -29.17 0.87 -15.17
C SER A 391 -29.77 1.53 -13.92
N TYR A 392 -30.12 2.81 -14.01
CA TYR A 392 -30.78 3.55 -12.92
C TYR A 392 -32.30 3.58 -13.14
N GLU A 393 -33.07 3.12 -12.14
CA GLU A 393 -34.50 3.43 -12.03
C GLU A 393 -34.76 4.38 -10.86
N VAL A 394 -35.45 5.49 -11.15
CA VAL A 394 -35.92 6.46 -10.17
C VAL A 394 -37.40 6.19 -9.91
N SER A 395 -37.72 5.55 -8.77
CA SER A 395 -39.09 5.50 -8.25
C SER A 395 -39.26 6.54 -7.15
N ALA A 396 -40.15 7.51 -7.38
CA ALA A 396 -40.54 8.51 -6.40
C ALA A 396 -41.88 8.10 -5.76
N LYS A 397 -41.90 7.89 -4.44
CA LYS A 397 -43.16 7.86 -3.67
C LYS A 397 -43.24 9.10 -2.77
N GLN A 398 -44.33 9.86 -2.93
CA GLN A 398 -44.70 10.96 -2.04
C GLN A 398 -45.23 10.41 -0.72
N SER A 399 -44.72 10.93 0.41
CA SER A 399 -45.46 10.89 1.67
C SER A 399 -45.27 12.23 2.40
N SER A 400 -46.40 12.86 2.73
CA SER A 400 -46.55 14.20 3.28
C SER A 400 -46.72 14.19 4.82
N SER A 401 -46.08 15.13 5.52
CA SER A 401 -46.58 15.73 6.79
C SER A 401 -45.67 16.93 7.16
N ARG A 402 -46.12 18.19 7.07
CA ARG A 402 -46.86 19.05 8.04
C ARG A 402 -46.02 19.52 9.25
N TRP A 403 -46.32 20.75 9.69
CA TRP A 403 -45.65 21.67 10.65
C TRP A 403 -44.64 22.63 9.98
N GLY A 404 -44.79 23.96 9.89
CA GLY A 404 -45.76 24.93 10.39
C GLY A 404 -45.07 26.08 11.16
N GLY A 405 -44.92 27.27 10.55
CA GLY A 405 -44.92 28.56 11.29
C GLY A 405 -43.61 29.36 11.43
N SER A 406 -43.61 30.55 10.82
CA SER A 406 -43.04 31.81 11.33
C SER A 406 -41.51 32.00 11.47
N PHE A 407 -40.87 32.47 10.41
CA PHE A 407 -40.10 33.74 10.43
C PHE A 407 -40.16 34.35 9.03
N GLY A 408 -41.22 35.12 8.82
CA GLY A 408 -41.39 35.91 7.61
C GLY A 408 -40.50 37.13 7.62
N ARG A 409 -40.18 37.56 6.40
CA ARG A 409 -39.99 38.96 6.04
C ARG A 409 -38.83 39.64 6.75
N HIS A 410 -37.59 39.48 6.25
CA HIS A 410 -36.57 40.56 6.20
C HIS A 410 -35.33 40.26 5.30
N ALA A 411 -35.34 39.24 4.43
CA ALA A 411 -34.20 38.93 3.54
C ALA A 411 -34.46 39.12 2.03
N VAL A 412 -35.52 39.83 1.62
CA VAL A 412 -35.86 40.06 0.19
C VAL A 412 -35.31 41.40 -0.34
N ARG A 413 -34.43 42.10 0.38
CA ARG A 413 -33.81 43.37 -0.09
C ARG A 413 -32.28 43.38 -0.21
N ALA A 414 -31.65 42.21 -0.36
CA ALA A 414 -30.25 42.10 -0.81
C ALA A 414 -30.10 41.31 -2.13
N PHE A 415 -31.20 40.99 -2.82
CA PHE A 415 -31.20 40.33 -4.13
C PHE A 415 -31.10 41.37 -5.26
N ARG A 416 -29.90 41.92 -5.49
CA ARG A 416 -29.43 42.52 -6.77
C ARG A 416 -28.07 43.21 -6.56
N SER A 417 -27.00 42.43 -6.43
CA SER A 417 -25.64 42.95 -6.65
C SER A 417 -24.93 42.13 -7.72
N ARG A 418 -24.18 42.82 -8.59
CA ARG A 418 -23.46 42.27 -9.75
C ARG A 418 -22.32 41.30 -9.38
N ALA A 419 -22.06 41.07 -8.09
CA ALA A 419 -21.03 40.16 -7.58
C ALA A 419 -21.37 38.67 -7.78
N PHE A 420 -22.65 38.29 -7.82
CA PHE A 420 -23.05 36.87 -7.94
C PHE A 420 -22.87 36.30 -9.36
N ARG A 421 -22.75 37.15 -10.40
CA ARG A 421 -22.51 36.69 -11.79
C ARG A 421 -21.03 36.47 -12.11
N PHE A 422 -20.11 36.98 -11.28
CA PHE A 422 -18.67 36.71 -11.44
C PHE A 422 -18.29 35.37 -10.81
N GLY A 423 -18.82 35.05 -9.62
CA GLY A 423 -18.55 33.77 -8.93
C GLY A 423 -19.06 32.54 -9.70
N ALA A 424 -20.30 32.57 -10.18
CA ALA A 424 -20.90 31.42 -10.91
C ALA A 424 -20.25 31.18 -12.29
N ARG A 425 -19.74 32.23 -12.95
CA ARG A 425 -19.03 32.11 -14.23
C ARG A 425 -17.56 31.71 -14.07
N ALA A 426 -16.92 32.05 -12.94
CA ALA A 426 -15.58 31.59 -12.62
C ALA A 426 -15.58 30.10 -12.22
N PHE A 427 -16.56 29.66 -11.40
CA PHE A 427 -16.67 28.27 -10.95
C PHE A 427 -17.08 27.29 -12.06
N GLY A 428 -18.01 27.67 -12.94
CA GLY A 428 -18.34 26.86 -14.12
C GLY A 428 -17.18 26.70 -15.09
N ARG A 429 -16.24 27.68 -15.11
CA ARG A 429 -15.05 27.64 -15.97
C ARG A 429 -13.93 26.78 -15.40
N THR A 430 -13.72 26.74 -14.09
CA THR A 430 -12.74 25.85 -13.44
C THR A 430 -13.22 24.40 -13.39
N ALA A 431 -14.51 24.17 -13.10
CA ALA A 431 -15.10 22.83 -13.13
C ALA A 431 -15.11 22.24 -14.56
N GLY A 432 -15.48 23.05 -15.57
CA GLY A 432 -15.36 22.65 -16.98
C GLY A 432 -13.91 22.42 -17.43
N TRP A 433 -12.95 23.19 -16.93
CA TRP A 433 -11.52 23.04 -17.23
C TRP A 433 -10.97 21.67 -16.79
N GLN A 434 -11.33 21.23 -15.59
CA GLN A 434 -10.89 19.95 -15.04
C GLN A 434 -11.51 18.77 -15.79
N VAL A 435 -12.81 18.85 -16.11
CA VAL A 435 -13.52 17.82 -16.88
C VAL A 435 -12.99 17.71 -18.32
N THR A 436 -12.64 18.85 -18.96
CA THR A 436 -12.15 18.84 -20.34
C THR A 436 -10.71 18.36 -20.46
N ALA A 437 -9.84 18.67 -19.48
CA ALA A 437 -8.47 18.14 -19.44
C ALA A 437 -8.46 16.61 -19.26
N VAL A 438 -9.35 16.10 -18.41
CA VAL A 438 -9.56 14.66 -18.21
C VAL A 438 -10.12 14.01 -19.48
N ALA A 439 -11.11 14.62 -20.14
CA ALA A 439 -11.67 14.13 -21.41
C ALA A 439 -10.65 14.15 -22.57
N THR A 440 -9.80 15.18 -22.65
CA THR A 440 -8.74 15.26 -23.68
C THR A 440 -7.63 14.24 -23.43
N GLY A 441 -7.37 13.91 -22.15
CA GLY A 441 -6.49 12.80 -21.78
C GLY A 441 -7.08 11.45 -22.16
N LEU A 442 -8.38 11.24 -21.94
CA LEU A 442 -9.12 10.05 -22.37
C LEU A 442 -9.05 9.86 -23.90
N ASP A 443 -9.33 10.89 -24.69
CA ASP A 443 -9.30 10.78 -26.17
C ASP A 443 -7.88 10.57 -26.74
N TYR A 444 -6.85 11.13 -26.09
CA TYR A 444 -5.45 10.93 -26.47
C TYR A 444 -4.99 9.48 -26.27
N TYR A 445 -5.45 8.80 -25.22
CA TYR A 445 -5.06 7.44 -24.91
C TYR A 445 -5.94 6.37 -25.57
N HIS A 446 -7.18 6.69 -25.94
CA HIS A 446 -8.08 5.74 -26.60
C HIS A 446 -7.93 5.65 -28.12
N SER A 447 -7.24 6.59 -28.79
CA SER A 447 -7.20 6.63 -30.25
C SER A 447 -5.80 6.68 -30.85
N ARG A 448 -5.28 5.57 -31.37
CA ARG A 448 -4.41 5.56 -32.55
C ARG A 448 -4.69 4.34 -33.44
N PRO A 449 -4.72 4.51 -34.79
CA PRO A 449 -3.97 5.52 -35.54
C PRO A 449 -4.86 6.36 -36.47
N LYS A 450 -5.05 7.66 -36.17
CA LYS A 450 -5.30 8.75 -37.15
C LYS A 450 -5.53 10.09 -36.43
N TRP A 451 -4.63 10.51 -35.55
CA TRP A 451 -4.73 11.86 -34.98
C TRP A 451 -4.03 12.89 -35.88
N ARG A 452 -4.80 13.85 -36.42
CA ARG A 452 -4.33 14.95 -37.27
C ARG A 452 -4.38 16.29 -36.50
N PRO A 453 -3.27 16.71 -35.85
CA PRO A 453 -3.26 17.85 -34.94
C PRO A 453 -3.75 19.18 -35.55
N ARG A 454 -3.54 19.37 -36.86
CA ARG A 454 -3.86 20.62 -37.56
C ARG A 454 -5.36 20.84 -37.77
N GLN A 455 -6.16 19.78 -37.97
CA GLN A 455 -7.61 19.90 -38.12
C GLN A 455 -8.29 20.26 -36.80
N HIS A 456 -7.83 19.64 -35.70
CA HIS A 456 -8.45 19.87 -34.40
C HIS A 456 -8.13 21.26 -33.82
N LEU A 457 -6.92 21.78 -34.07
CA LEU A 457 -6.57 23.17 -33.73
C LEU A 457 -7.32 24.21 -34.59
N SER A 458 -7.73 23.87 -35.83
CA SER A 458 -8.57 24.78 -36.62
C SER A 458 -10.03 24.77 -36.17
N GLU A 459 -10.57 23.61 -35.78
CA GLU A 459 -11.91 23.46 -35.20
C GLU A 459 -12.04 24.19 -33.86
N MET A 460 -11.00 24.14 -33.02
CA MET A 460 -10.95 24.91 -31.77
C MET A 460 -10.85 26.43 -32.00
N ARG A 461 -10.17 26.87 -33.08
CA ARG A 461 -10.14 28.30 -33.46
C ARG A 461 -11.49 28.78 -33.98
N SER A 462 -12.20 27.98 -34.78
CA SER A 462 -13.53 28.34 -35.30
C SER A 462 -14.60 28.35 -34.22
N ALA A 463 -14.50 27.51 -33.18
CA ALA A 463 -15.47 27.45 -32.10
C ALA A 463 -15.35 28.60 -31.06
N TRP A 464 -14.21 29.30 -30.97
CA TRP A 464 -13.94 30.23 -29.86
C TRP A 464 -13.54 31.66 -30.25
N GLY A 465 -13.53 32.01 -31.54
CA GLY A 465 -13.70 33.39 -32.01
C GLY A 465 -12.71 34.50 -31.60
N LYS A 466 -11.66 34.29 -30.77
CA LYS A 466 -10.60 35.28 -30.41
C LYS A 466 -9.30 34.62 -29.90
N PRO A 467 -8.13 35.31 -29.96
CA PRO A 467 -6.82 34.65 -29.84
C PRO A 467 -6.48 34.23 -28.41
N VAL A 468 -5.85 33.07 -28.29
CA VAL A 468 -5.38 32.47 -27.04
C VAL A 468 -4.10 33.19 -26.57
N ASN A 469 -4.07 33.61 -25.30
CA ASN A 469 -2.98 34.39 -24.68
C ASN A 469 -1.59 33.75 -24.84
N ALA A 470 -0.56 34.59 -25.04
CA ALA A 470 0.83 34.22 -25.31
C ALA A 470 1.48 33.29 -24.27
N ALA A 471 0.99 33.26 -23.02
CA ALA A 471 1.45 32.35 -21.97
C ALA A 471 1.18 30.86 -22.31
N PHE A 472 0.07 30.57 -23.02
CA PHE A 472 -0.25 29.21 -23.48
C PHE A 472 0.73 28.73 -24.55
N GLY A 473 1.20 29.64 -25.42
CA GLY A 473 2.19 29.35 -26.45
C GLY A 473 3.60 29.05 -25.90
N TRP A 474 3.92 29.48 -24.68
CA TRP A 474 5.22 29.24 -24.06
C TRP A 474 5.25 27.90 -23.29
N ALA A 475 4.20 27.61 -22.51
CA ALA A 475 4.10 26.37 -21.74
C ALA A 475 3.94 25.12 -22.63
N THR A 476 3.14 25.22 -23.70
CA THR A 476 2.99 24.14 -24.68
C THR A 476 4.27 23.92 -25.49
N ARG A 477 5.03 24.97 -25.83
CA ARG A 477 6.33 24.81 -26.51
C ARG A 477 7.38 24.11 -25.64
N LYS A 478 7.43 24.38 -24.32
CA LYS A 478 8.35 23.71 -23.39
C LYS A 478 8.00 22.26 -23.12
N PHE A 479 6.70 21.94 -22.99
CA PHE A 479 6.22 20.57 -22.80
C PHE A 479 6.51 19.70 -24.04
N TRP A 480 6.27 20.25 -25.23
CA TRP A 480 6.47 19.53 -26.51
C TRP A 480 7.90 19.58 -27.08
N SER A 481 8.82 20.35 -26.49
CA SER A 481 10.26 20.25 -26.80
C SER A 481 10.93 19.15 -25.99
N LYS A 482 10.51 18.91 -24.74
CA LYS A 482 10.98 17.76 -23.94
C LYS A 482 10.48 16.43 -24.50
N ALA A 483 9.23 16.37 -24.98
CA ALA A 483 8.67 15.16 -25.57
C ALA A 483 9.26 14.78 -26.96
N ARG A 484 10.03 15.68 -27.60
CA ARG A 484 10.68 15.41 -28.90
C ARG A 484 12.16 15.00 -28.80
N GLY A 485 12.75 15.04 -27.60
CA GLY A 485 14.12 14.55 -27.34
C GLY A 485 14.18 13.11 -26.84
N ALA A 486 13.04 12.41 -26.82
CA ALA A 486 12.92 11.02 -26.37
C ALA A 486 12.41 10.10 -27.50
N TYR A 487 12.85 10.39 -28.72
CA TYR A 487 12.79 9.49 -29.89
C TYR A 487 14.19 9.34 -30.47
#